data_AF-A0A0H4QNH9-F1
#
_entry.id   AF-A0A0H4QNH9-F1
#
_cell.length_a   1.000
_cell.length_b   1.000
_cell.length_c   1.000
_cell.angle_alpha   90.00
_cell.angle_beta   90.00
_cell.angle_gamma   90.00
#
_symmetry.space_group_name_H-M   'P 1'
#
loop_
_entity.id
_entity.type
_entity.pdbx_description
1 polymer ?
#
loop_
_entity_poly.entity_id
_entity_poly.type
_entity_poly.pdbx_seq_one_letter_code
_entity_poly.pdbx_strand_id
1 'polypeptide(L)' 'MKVTYENFSTAQEIVGEYVDALFTGRPVYNTDRKRDCTSLELINEIKSGISVMETYYLQQEAE' A
#
# COMPACT_ATOMS: atom_id res chain seq x y z
N MET A 1 -13.29 -1.57 12.49
CA MET A 1 -13.52 -0.39 11.63
C MET A 1 -13.95 -0.92 10.26
N LYS A 2 -15.04 -0.42 9.66
CA LYS A 2 -15.45 -0.83 8.30
C LYS A 2 -14.47 -0.21 7.30
N VAL A 3 -13.98 -0.99 6.33
CA VAL A 3 -13.08 -0.49 5.28
C VAL A 3 -13.95 -0.05 4.12
N THR A 4 -13.79 1.20 3.66
CA THR A 4 -14.56 1.70 2.53
C THR A 4 -13.89 1.33 1.20
N TYR A 5 -14.63 1.44 0.10
CA TYR A 5 -14.04 1.31 -1.24
C TYR A 5 -12.96 2.37 -1.51
N GLU A 6 -13.09 3.57 -0.94
CA GLU A 6 -12.05 4.60 -1.03
C GLU A 6 -10.75 4.15 -0.35
N ASN A 7 -10.83 3.56 0.85
CA ASN A 7 -9.64 2.99 1.52
C ASN A 7 -9.01 1.87 0.68
N PHE A 8 -9.84 1.02 0.06
CA PHE A 8 -9.37 -0.03 -0.83
C PHE A 8 -8.65 0.53 -2.06
N SER A 9 -9.25 1.52 -2.74
CA SER A 9 -8.68 2.13 -3.95
C SER A 9 -7.33 2.76 -3.66
N THR A 10 -7.22 3.53 -2.58
CA THR A 10 -5.95 4.14 -2.15
C THR A 10 -4.90 3.07 -1.82
N ALA A 11 -5.30 1.99 -1.13
CA ALA A 11 -4.38 0.89 -0.83
C ALA A 11 -3.88 0.18 -2.09
N GLN A 12 -4.76 0.00 -3.09
CA GLN A 12 -4.41 -0.61 -4.37
C GLN A 12 -3.40 0.24 -5.15
N GLU A 13 -3.59 1.56 -5.19
CA GLU A 13 -2.67 2.50 -5.84
C GLU A 13 -1.29 2.47 -5.18
N ILE A 14 -1.23 2.55 -3.85
CA ILE A 14 0.03 2.50 -3.08
C ILE A 14 0.76 1.19 -3.34
N VAL A 15 0.06 0.06 -3.27
CA VAL A 15 0.67 -1.26 -3.50
C VAL A 15 1.22 -1.35 -4.92
N GLY A 16 0.47 -0.90 -5.93
CA GLY A 16 0.92 -0.90 -7.31
C GLY A 16 2.17 -0.06 -7.53
N GLU A 17 2.17 1.19 -7.07
CA GLU A 17 3.30 2.11 -7.22
C GLU A 17 4.55 1.58 -6.50
N TYR A 18 4.40 1.09 -5.27
CA TYR A 18 5.56 0.70 -4.45
C TYR A 18 6.12 -0.66 -4.86
N VAL A 19 5.29 -1.58 -5.36
CA VAL A 19 5.75 -2.82 -5.96
C VAL A 19 6.58 -2.52 -7.22
N ASP A 20 6.07 -1.67 -8.11
CA ASP A 20 6.80 -1.25 -9.31
C ASP A 20 8.14 -0.60 -8.95
N ALA A 21 8.14 0.31 -7.98
CA ALA A 21 9.36 0.96 -7.50
C ALA A 21 10.39 -0.04 -6.95
N LEU A 22 9.93 -1.03 -6.18
CA LEU A 22 10.79 -2.04 -5.58
C LEU A 22 11.48 -2.92 -6.63
N PHE A 23 10.77 -3.32 -7.69
CA PHE A 23 11.30 -4.20 -8.73
C PHE A 23 12.11 -3.47 -9.80
N THR A 24 11.79 -2.20 -10.07
CA THR A 24 12.51 -1.38 -11.05
C THR A 24 13.69 -0.61 -10.44
N GLY A 25 13.78 -0.55 -9.10
CA GLY A 25 14.76 0.26 -8.39
C GLY A 25 14.48 1.77 -8.49
N ARG A 26 13.25 2.16 -8.86
CA ARG A 26 12.86 3.58 -8.93
C ARG A 26 12.80 4.17 -7.51
N PRO A 27 13.43 5.34 -7.27
CA PRO A 27 13.35 5.98 -5.97
C PRO A 27 11.95 6.54 -5.71
N VAL A 28 11.48 6.39 -4.48
CA VAL A 28 10.22 6.98 -3.97
C VAL A 28 10.60 7.92 -2.83
N TYR A 29 10.29 9.21 -2.97
CA TYR A 29 10.68 10.22 -1.99
C TYR A 29 9.66 10.30 -0.85
N ASN A 30 10.12 10.11 0.40
CA ASN A 30 9.29 10.32 1.58
C ASN A 30 9.36 11.79 2.03
N THR A 31 8.24 12.50 1.93
CA THR A 31 8.15 13.92 2.28
C THR A 31 8.39 14.20 3.75
N ASP A 32 7.94 13.31 4.64
CA ASP A 32 8.03 13.50 6.09
C ASP A 32 9.46 13.33 6.58
N ARG A 33 10.16 12.32 6.06
CA ARG A 33 11.55 11.99 6.40
C ARG A 33 12.57 12.78 5.57
N LYS A 34 12.10 13.50 4.54
CA LYS A 34 12.91 14.28 3.59
C LYS A 34 14.05 13.46 2.96
N ARG A 35 13.77 12.21 2.62
CA ARG A 35 14.70 11.29 1.97
C ARG A 35 13.95 10.23 1.18
N ASP A 36 14.66 9.52 0.32
CA ASP A 36 14.09 8.35 -0.36
C ASP A 36 13.72 7.25 0.65
N CYS A 37 12.60 6.58 0.36
CA CYS A 37 12.20 5.35 1.00
C CYS A 37 13.26 4.27 0.76
N THR A 38 13.61 3.56 1.82
CA THR A 38 14.35 2.30 1.72
C THR A 38 13.44 1.19 1.21
N SER A 39 14.03 0.14 0.64
CA SER A 39 13.27 -1.06 0.22
C SER A 39 12.45 -1.65 1.35
N LEU A 40 12.94 -1.61 2.60
CA LEU A 40 12.20 -2.11 3.76
C LEU A 40 10.96 -1.25 4.07
N GLU A 41 11.05 0.06 3.91
CA GLU A 41 9.90 0.96 4.08
C GLU A 41 8.84 0.69 3.01
N LEU A 42 9.25 0.54 1.74
CA LEU A 42 8.33 0.18 0.65
C LEU A 42 7.62 -1.16 0.93
N ILE A 43 8.36 -2.18 1.36
CA ILE A 43 7.80 -3.50 1.72
C ILE A 43 6.77 -3.38 2.85
N ASN A 44 7.03 -2.55 3.87
CA ASN A 44 6.10 -2.37 4.98
C ASN A 44 4.81 -1.67 4.55
N GLU A 45 4.90 -0.66 3.69
CA GLU A 45 3.74 0.03 3.12
C GLU A 45 2.92 -0.90 2.21
N ILE A 46 3.58 -1.71 1.39
CA ILE A 46 2.92 -2.74 0.57
C ILE A 46 2.14 -3.72 1.45
N LYS A 47 2.76 -4.22 2.53
CA LYS A 47 2.08 -5.13 3.48
C LYS A 47 0.86 -4.47 4.12
N SER A 48 0.97 -3.20 4.53
CA SER A 48 -0.14 -2.43 5.10
C SER A 48 -1.30 -2.31 4.11
N GLY A 49 -1.01 -1.93 2.86
CA GLY A 49 -2.01 -1.85 1.80
C GLY A 49 -2.70 -3.20 1.52
N ILE A 50 -1.93 -4.30 1.46
CA ILE A 50 -2.49 -5.65 1.30
C ILE A 50 -3.45 -6.00 2.43
N SER A 51 -3.13 -5.70 3.69
CA SER A 51 -4.04 -5.96 4.81
C SER A 51 -5.34 -5.15 4.74
N VAL A 52 -5.32 -3.92 4.21
CA VAL A 52 -6.55 -3.14 3.97
C VAL A 52 -7.40 -3.80 2.88
N MET A 53 -6.78 -4.22 1.78
CA MET A 53 -7.49 -4.90 0.68
C MET A 53 -8.08 -6.24 1.12
N GLU A 54 -7.33 -7.05 1.87
CA GLU A 54 -7.80 -8.30 2.46
C GLU A 54 -9.02 -8.06 3.36
N THR A 55 -8.96 -7.07 4.25
CA THR A 55 -10.07 -6.71 5.13
C THR A 55 -11.31 -6.29 4.34
N TYR A 56 -11.15 -5.55 3.23
CA TYR A 56 -12.26 -5.17 2.37
C TYR A 56 -12.93 -6.39 1.73
N TYR A 57 -12.16 -7.33 1.17
CA TYR A 57 -12.71 -8.55 0.56
C TYR A 57 -13.40 -9.45 1.59
N LEU A 58 -12.82 -9.64 2.78
CA LEU A 58 -13.45 -10.39 3.87
C LEU A 58 -14.79 -9.76 4.31
N GLN A 59 -14.92 -8.43 4.24
CA GLN A 59 -16.20 -7.76 4.50
C GLN A 59 -17.24 -8.02 3.39
N GLN A 60 -16.81 -8.08 2.13
CA GLN A 60 -17.70 -8.39 1.00
C GLN A 60 -18.16 -9.85 0.99
N GLU A 61 -17.34 -10.80 1.44
CA GLU A 61 -17.73 -12.21 1.55
C GLU A 61 -18.72 -12.51 2.69
N ALA A 62 -18.73 -11.65 3.71
CA ALA A 62 -19.63 -11.76 4.86
C ALA A 62 -21.00 -11.11 4.64
N GLU A 63 -21.17 -10.36 3.53
CA GLU A 63 -22.44 -9.75 3.08
C GLU A 63 -23.20 -10.71 2.15
#